data_AF-A0A358V1U8-F1
#
_entry.id   AF-A0A358V1U8-F1
#
_cell.length_a   1.000
_cell.length_b   1.000
_cell.length_c   1.000
_cell.angle_alpha   90.00
_cell.angle_beta   90.00
_cell.angle_gamma   90.00
#
_symmetry.space_group_name_H-M   'P 1'
#
loop_
_entity.id
_entity.type
_entity.pdbx_description
1 polymer ?
#
loop_
_entity_poly.entity_id
_entity_poly.type
_entity_poly.pdbx_seq_one_letter_code
_entity_poly.pdbx_strand_id
1 'polypeptide(L)' 'KYRALVLAGKELASNQIRNRATVIGNICNASPCADMALPLLCLGAKVILVSARG' A
#
# COMPACT_ATOMS: atom_id res chain seq x y z
N LYS A 1 16.50 4.11 2.17
CA LYS A 1 15.69 4.78 1.10
C LYS A 1 14.19 4.80 1.41
N TYR A 2 13.54 3.69 1.78
CA TYR A 2 12.06 3.64 1.94
C TYR A 2 11.58 3.57 3.40
N ARG A 3 12.20 4.34 4.31
CA ARG A 3 11.95 4.20 5.75
C ARG A 3 10.51 4.50 6.14
N ALA A 4 9.88 5.50 5.53
CA ALA A 4 8.47 5.84 5.75
C ALA A 4 7.52 4.67 5.38
N LEU A 5 7.78 4.01 4.25
CA LEU A 5 6.97 2.87 3.80
C LEU A 5 7.13 1.65 4.73
N VAL A 6 8.36 1.39 5.21
CA VAL A 6 8.62 0.32 6.17
C VAL A 6 7.90 0.58 7.50
N LEU A 7 7.90 1.83 7.99
CA LEU A 7 7.19 2.20 9.21
C LEU A 7 5.68 2.04 9.04
N ALA A 8 5.09 2.54 7.95
CA ALA A 8 3.67 2.35 7.66
C ALA A 8 3.29 0.86 7.64
N GLY A 9 4.09 0.00 6.99
CA GLY A 9 3.87 -1.44 6.99
C GLY A 9 4.00 -2.09 8.38
N LYS A 10 4.82 -1.55 9.28
CA LYS A 10 4.98 -2.05 10.66
C LYS A 10 3.90 -1.59 11.62
N GLU A 11 3.24 -0.47 11.34
CA GLU A 11 2.09 0.02 12.12
C GLU A 11 0.75 -0.49 11.56
N LEU A 12 0.71 -0.90 10.29
CA LEU A 12 -0.48 -1.44 9.64
C LEU A 12 -0.93 -2.75 10.31
N ALA A 13 -2.03 -2.66 11.06
CA ALA A 13 -2.84 -3.79 11.56
C ALA A 13 -2.03 -4.87 12.33
N SER A 14 -2.66 -6.03 12.54
CA SER A 14 -2.02 -7.18 13.17
C SER A 14 -1.14 -7.97 12.19
N ASN A 15 -0.23 -8.79 12.72
CA ASN A 15 0.60 -9.69 11.91
C ASN A 15 -0.22 -10.61 10.98
N GLN A 16 -1.37 -11.10 11.46
CA GLN A 16 -2.24 -11.97 10.66
C GLN A 16 -2.86 -11.24 9.46
N ILE A 17 -3.22 -9.95 9.64
CA ILE A 17 -3.70 -9.14 8.53
C ILE A 17 -2.56 -8.88 7.56
N ARG A 18 -1.36 -8.52 8.04
CA ARG A 18 -0.19 -8.26 7.17
C ARG A 18 0.26 -9.47 6.37
N ASN A 19 0.16 -10.67 6.92
CA ASN A 19 0.54 -11.91 6.21
C ASN A 19 -0.39 -12.23 5.04
N ARG A 20 -1.59 -11.63 4.99
CA ARG A 20 -2.58 -11.86 3.93
C ARG A 20 -2.85 -10.62 3.07
N ALA A 21 -2.72 -9.44 3.65
CA ALA A 21 -2.93 -8.17 2.97
C ALA A 21 -1.80 -7.91 1.97
N THR A 22 -2.12 -7.17 0.91
CA THR A 22 -1.15 -6.75 -0.09
C THR A 22 -1.10 -5.23 -0.14
N VAL A 23 0.05 -4.70 -0.57
CA VAL A 23 0.24 -3.25 -0.75
C VAL A 23 -0.79 -2.70 -1.74
N ILE A 24 -0.95 -3.36 -2.89
CA ILE A 24 -1.92 -2.94 -3.91
C ILE A 24 -3.36 -3.15 -3.45
N GLY A 25 -3.67 -4.21 -2.71
CA GLY A 25 -4.99 -4.38 -2.10
C GLY A 25 -5.35 -3.23 -1.17
N ASN A 26 -4.39 -2.72 -0.39
CA ASN A 26 -4.58 -1.53 0.44
C ASN A 26 -4.89 -0.28 -0.40
N ILE A 27 -4.22 -0.10 -1.54
CA ILE A 27 -4.49 0.99 -2.48
C ILE A 27 -5.86 0.85 -3.15
N CYS A 28 -6.17 -0.32 -3.70
CA CYS A 28 -7.44 -0.58 -4.40
C CYS A 28 -8.66 -0.52 -3.46
N ASN A 29 -8.47 -0.79 -2.16
CA ASN A 29 -9.53 -0.61 -1.16
C ASN A 29 -9.95 0.88 -1.03
N ALA A 30 -9.11 1.82 -1.45
CA ALA A 30 -9.44 3.26 -1.58
C ALA A 30 -10.04 3.91 -0.32
N SER A 31 -9.68 3.40 0.87
CA SER A 31 -10.09 4.00 2.13
C SER A 31 -9.30 5.29 2.40
N PRO A 32 -9.93 6.36 2.91
CA PRO A 32 -9.20 7.55 3.36
C PRO A 32 -8.20 7.25 4.49
N CYS A 33 -8.39 6.14 5.22
CA CYS A 33 -7.51 5.71 6.30
C CYS A 33 -6.43 4.71 5.84
N ALA A 34 -6.12 4.63 4.55
CA ALA A 34 -5.15 3.68 4.00
C ALA A 34 -3.69 4.05 4.37
N ASP A 35 -3.11 3.35 5.34
CA ASP A 35 -1.76 3.64 5.86
C ASP A 35 -0.65 3.52 4.79
N MET A 36 -0.82 2.67 3.78
CA MET A 36 0.20 2.46 2.75
C MET A 36 0.13 3.51 1.64
N ALA A 37 -1.01 4.19 1.44
CA ALA A 37 -1.21 5.13 0.34
C ALA A 37 -0.34 6.38 0.47
N LEU A 38 -0.29 6.96 1.67
CA LEU A 38 0.43 8.21 1.94
C LEU A 38 1.95 8.12 1.68
N PRO A 39 2.70 7.14 2.22
CA PRO A 39 4.14 7.04 1.95
C PRO A 39 4.44 6.74 0.48
N LEU A 40 3.58 5.96 -0.22
CA LEU A 40 3.74 5.69 -1.65
C LEU A 40 3.58 6.96 -2.48
N LEU A 41 2.60 7.81 -2.14
CA LEU A 41 2.41 9.11 -2.77
C LEU A 41 3.63 10.02 -2.57
N CYS A 42 4.11 10.15 -1.32
CA CYS A 42 5.28 10.96 -0.99
C CYS A 42 6.56 10.50 -1.70
N LEU A 43 6.68 9.20 -1.98
CA LEU A 43 7.82 8.63 -2.70
C LEU A 43 7.70 8.72 -4.23
N GLY A 44 6.60 9.28 -4.76
CA GLY A 44 6.34 9.35 -6.20
C GLY A 44 6.14 7.97 -6.84
N ALA A 45 5.59 7.02 -6.09
CA ALA A 45 5.33 5.67 -6.60
C ALA A 45 4.33 5.71 -7.76
N LYS A 46 4.53 4.81 -8.73
CA LYS A 46 3.62 4.61 -9.86
C LYS A 46 3.00 3.23 -9.79
N VAL A 47 1.72 3.14 -10.14
CA VAL A 47 1.02 1.87 -10.28
C VAL A 47 1.06 1.46 -11.75
N ILE A 48 1.38 0.19 -12.00
CA ILE A 48 1.26 -0.42 -13.33
C ILE A 48 -0.12 -1.08 -13.37
N LEU A 49 -0.96 -0.63 -14.30
CA LEU A 49 -2.32 -1.13 -14.49
C LEU A 49 -2.37 -1.97 -15.76
N VAL A 50 -3.17 -3.03 -15.72
CA VAL A 50 -3.50 -3.84 -16.89
C VAL A 50 -5.00 -4.10 -16.86
N SER A 51 -5.64 -4.01 -18.03
CA SER A 51 -7.04 -4.35 -18.20
C SER A 51 -7.17 -5.62 -19.04
N ALA A 52 -8.40 -6.11 -19.23
CA ALA A 52 -8.66 -7.20 -20.17
C ALA A 52 -8.26 -6.86 -21.63
N ARG A 53 -8.06 -5.58 -21.96
CA ARG A 53 -7.61 -5.10 -23.28
C ARG A 53 -6.11 -4.86 -23.38
N GLY A 54 -5.34 -5.26 -22.36
CA GLY A 54 -3.97 -4.77 -22.13
C GLY A 54 -3.98 -3.48 -21.32
#